data_AF-A0A8S9DNE8-F1
#
_entry.id   AF-A0A8S9DNE8-F1
#
_cell.length_a   1.000
_cell.length_b   1.000
_cell.length_c   1.000
_cell.angle_alpha   90.00
_cell.angle_beta   90.00
_cell.angle_gamma   90.00
#
_symmetry.space_group_name_H-M   'P 1'
#
loop_
_entity.id
_entity.type
_entity.pdbx_description
1 polymer ?
#
loop_
_entity_poly.entity_id
_entity_poly.type
_entity_poly.pdbx_seq_one_letter_code
_entity_poly.pdbx_strand_id
1 'polypeptide(L)'
;MWKLFRMLFKKSEIKLDEKKRSQADEIRKYAKTTFITPARQKGEKRISFSASDVHKGMRLNNRMPLVCGSIDAKKFLEFARVELIRREGPKHGANAKWTFKV
;
A
#
# COMPACT_ATOMS: atom_id res chain seq x y z
N MET A 1 -30.73 10.39 39.71
CA MET A 1 -31.30 10.48 38.34
C MET A 1 -30.21 10.10 37.34
N TRP A 2 -30.20 8.83 36.90
CA TRP A 2 -29.18 8.13 36.07
C TRP A 2 -28.79 8.80 34.73
N LYS A 3 -29.25 10.01 34.44
CA LYS A 3 -29.08 10.68 33.15
C LYS A 3 -27.67 11.23 32.90
N LEU A 4 -26.85 11.42 33.95
CA LEU A 4 -25.50 11.99 33.79
C LEU A 4 -24.41 10.93 33.52
N PHE A 5 -24.57 9.71 34.02
CA PHE A 5 -23.63 8.60 33.72
C PHE A 5 -23.71 8.13 32.26
N ARG A 6 -24.81 8.42 31.57
CA ARG A 6 -24.98 8.14 30.14
C ARG A 6 -24.14 9.04 29.24
N MET A 7 -23.60 10.14 29.79
CA MET A 7 -22.78 11.11 29.07
C MET A 7 -21.28 10.78 29.09
N LEU A 8 -20.84 10.00 30.09
CA LEU A 8 -19.47 9.46 30.20
C LEU A 8 -19.34 8.07 29.55
N PHE A 9 -20.46 7.38 29.32
CA PHE A 9 -20.57 6.20 28.46
C PHE A 9 -21.19 6.53 27.10
N LYS A 10 -20.92 7.73 26.55
CA LYS A 10 -20.86 7.87 25.10
C LYS A 10 -19.57 7.20 24.63
N LYS A 11 -19.56 5.88 24.86
CA LYS A 11 -18.72 4.87 24.21
C LYS A 11 -18.40 5.44 22.86
N SER A 12 -17.12 5.76 22.70
CA SER A 12 -16.45 5.93 21.43
C SER A 12 -17.10 4.99 20.43
N GLU A 13 -18.12 5.49 19.73
CA GLU A 13 -18.55 4.89 18.51
C GLU A 13 -17.35 5.05 17.63
N ILE A 14 -16.66 3.93 17.48
CA ILE A 14 -15.73 3.62 16.44
C ILE A 14 -16.45 3.97 15.13
N LYS A 15 -16.46 5.25 14.76
CA LYS A 15 -16.54 5.67 13.38
C LYS A 15 -15.17 5.34 12.79
N LEU A 16 -14.92 4.04 12.62
CA LEU A 16 -14.04 3.58 11.56
C LEU A 16 -14.76 4.02 10.30
N ASP A 17 -14.45 5.26 9.92
CA ASP A 17 -14.74 5.87 8.64
C ASP A 17 -14.87 4.75 7.61
N GLU A 18 -16.07 4.51 7.08
CA GLU A 18 -16.31 3.64 5.93
C GLU A 18 -15.65 4.29 4.71
N LYS A 19 -14.32 4.47 4.78
CA LYS A 19 -13.52 5.07 3.74
C LYS A 19 -13.45 4.03 2.65
N LYS A 20 -14.31 4.19 1.63
CA LYS A 20 -14.35 3.38 0.42
C LYS A 20 -12.92 3.11 -0.03
N ARG A 21 -12.47 1.83 0.05
CA ARG A 21 -11.11 1.47 -0.31
C ARG A 21 -10.91 1.83 -1.78
N SER A 22 -9.96 2.71 -2.04
CA SER A 22 -9.64 3.08 -3.42
C SER A 22 -8.87 1.93 -4.08
N GLN A 23 -9.00 1.78 -5.40
CA GLN A 23 -8.19 0.81 -6.15
C GLN A 23 -6.68 1.05 -5.93
N ALA A 24 -6.27 2.29 -5.68
CA ALA A 24 -4.90 2.62 -5.29
C ALA A 24 -4.50 2.02 -3.94
N ASP A 25 -5.41 2.00 -2.95
CA ASP A 25 -5.17 1.36 -1.65
C ASP A 25 -5.10 -0.17 -1.79
N GLU A 26 -5.88 -0.76 -2.68
CA GLU A 26 -5.79 -2.18 -3.01
C GLU A 26 -4.45 -2.54 -3.65
N ILE A 27 -3.96 -1.72 -4.59
CA ILE A 27 -2.63 -1.88 -5.20
C ILE A 27 -1.54 -1.82 -4.13
N ARG A 28 -1.59 -0.84 -3.22
CA ARG A 28 -0.63 -0.71 -2.11
C ARG A 28 -0.68 -1.91 -1.18
N LYS A 29 -1.89 -2.38 -0.85
CA LYS A 29 -2.10 -3.58 -0.02
C LYS A 29 -1.48 -4.79 -0.68
N TYR A 30 -1.79 -5.03 -1.96
CA TYR A 30 -1.26 -6.15 -2.74
C TYR A 30 0.27 -6.13 -2.78
N ALA A 31 0.88 -4.99 -3.09
CA ALA A 31 2.34 -4.89 -3.17
C ALA A 31 3.00 -5.17 -1.81
N LYS A 32 2.40 -4.67 -0.72
CA LYS A 32 2.88 -4.95 0.64
C LYS A 32 2.79 -6.44 0.98
N THR A 33 1.64 -7.06 0.76
CA THR A 33 1.42 -8.47 1.16
C THR A 33 2.19 -9.45 0.29
N THR A 34 2.41 -9.12 -0.98
CA THR A 34 3.01 -10.04 -1.97
C THR A 34 4.54 -9.94 -2.00
N PHE A 35 5.10 -8.74 -1.83
CA PHE A 35 6.55 -8.53 -1.98
C PHE A 35 7.21 -8.15 -0.65
N ILE A 36 6.67 -7.15 0.05
CA ILE A 36 7.30 -6.57 1.24
C ILE A 36 7.24 -7.53 2.44
N THR A 37 6.06 -8.05 2.77
CA THR A 37 5.88 -8.93 3.94
C THR A 37 6.71 -10.22 3.84
N PRO A 38 6.71 -10.94 2.70
CA PRO A 38 7.54 -12.14 2.58
C PRO A 38 9.03 -11.84 2.65
N ALA A 39 9.51 -10.76 2.02
CA ALA A 39 10.91 -10.37 2.09
C ALA A 39 11.36 -10.10 3.54
N ARG A 40 10.52 -9.42 4.33
CA ARG A 40 10.76 -9.23 5.77
C ARG A 40 10.81 -10.53 6.56
N GLN A 41 9.85 -11.43 6.32
CA GLN A 41 9.78 -12.72 7.00
C GLN A 41 11.01 -13.58 6.71
N LYS A 42 11.61 -13.43 5.52
CA LYS A 42 12.85 -14.09 5.13
C LYS A 42 14.12 -13.40 5.63
N GLY A 43 14.01 -12.23 6.27
CA GLY A 43 15.17 -11.45 6.70
C GLY A 43 15.92 -10.75 5.56
N GLU A 44 15.30 -10.59 4.39
CA GLU A 44 15.88 -9.85 3.28
C GLU A 44 15.95 -8.35 3.61
N LYS A 45 17.11 -7.72 3.38
CA LYS A 45 17.31 -6.28 3.64
C LYS A 45 16.76 -5.39 2.53
N ARG A 46 16.59 -5.96 1.33
CA ARG A 46 16.18 -5.24 0.13
C ARG A 46 15.30 -6.13 -0.74
N ILE A 47 14.29 -5.54 -1.35
CA ILE A 47 13.41 -6.20 -2.30
C ILE A 47 13.21 -5.32 -3.53
N SER A 48 13.17 -5.96 -4.70
CA SER A 48 12.86 -5.29 -5.95
C SER A 48 11.68 -5.95 -6.65
N PHE A 49 10.79 -5.14 -7.20
CA PHE A 49 9.69 -5.61 -8.06
C PHE A 49 9.35 -4.54 -9.10
N SER A 50 8.71 -4.96 -10.18
CA SER A 50 8.30 -4.09 -11.29
C SER A 50 6.81 -3.78 -11.29
N ALA A 51 6.42 -2.76 -12.04
CA ALA A 51 5.01 -2.43 -12.27
C ALA A 51 4.28 -3.56 -13.01
N SER A 52 4.98 -4.28 -13.89
CA SER A 52 4.48 -5.48 -14.57
C SER A 52 4.07 -6.56 -13.57
N ASP A 53 4.89 -6.82 -12.54
CA ASP A 53 4.62 -7.85 -11.53
C ASP A 53 3.35 -7.54 -10.74
N VAL A 54 3.17 -6.27 -10.35
CA VAL A 54 1.97 -5.81 -9.65
C VAL A 54 0.75 -5.87 -10.57
N HIS A 55 0.85 -5.33 -11.79
CA HIS A 55 -0.27 -5.25 -12.73
C HIS A 55 -0.76 -6.63 -13.16
N LYS A 56 0.17 -7.54 -13.50
CA LYS A 56 -0.15 -8.94 -13.87
C LYS A 56 -0.66 -9.72 -12.67
N GLY A 57 -0.03 -9.57 -11.51
CA GLY A 57 -0.42 -10.25 -10.29
C GLY A 57 -1.83 -9.92 -9.83
N MET A 58 -2.26 -8.66 -10.03
CA MET A 58 -3.62 -8.21 -9.76
C MET A 58 -4.59 -8.36 -10.95
N ARG A 59 -4.13 -8.87 -12.10
CA ARG A 59 -4.90 -8.99 -13.36
C ARG A 59 -5.63 -7.69 -13.74
N LEU A 60 -4.96 -6.55 -13.55
CA LEU A 60 -5.53 -5.25 -13.89
C LEU A 60 -5.55 -5.06 -15.41
N ASN A 61 -6.53 -4.30 -15.91
CA ASN A 61 -6.67 -3.98 -17.33
C ASN A 61 -6.62 -2.47 -17.53
N ASN A 62 -5.66 -1.99 -18.34
CA ASN A 62 -5.49 -0.57 -18.65
C ASN A 62 -5.38 0.34 -17.39
N ARG A 63 -4.53 -0.08 -16.43
CA ARG A 63 -4.32 0.62 -15.14
C ARG A 63 -2.85 0.86 -14.80
N MET A 64 -1.94 0.77 -15.77
CA MET A 64 -0.51 0.92 -15.52
C MET A 64 -0.11 2.25 -14.85
N PRO A 65 -0.64 3.42 -15.26
CA PRO A 65 -0.32 4.68 -14.59
C PRO A 65 -0.78 4.70 -13.13
N LEU A 66 -1.93 4.07 -12.83
CA LEU A 66 -2.45 3.96 -11.46
C LEU A 66 -1.57 3.05 -10.60
N VAL A 67 -1.04 1.95 -11.16
CA VAL A 67 -0.06 1.11 -10.47
C VAL A 67 1.19 1.91 -10.12
N CYS A 68 1.81 2.56 -11.10
CA CYS A 68 3.01 3.35 -10.88
C CYS A 68 2.78 4.45 -9.84
N GLY A 69 1.72 5.26 -10.00
CA GLY A 69 1.39 6.33 -9.07
C GLY A 69 1.03 5.84 -7.67
N SER A 70 0.47 4.64 -7.54
CA SER A 70 0.15 4.06 -6.22
C SER A 70 1.40 3.68 -5.45
N ILE A 71 2.44 3.16 -6.14
CA ILE A 71 3.71 2.72 -5.56
C ILE A 71 4.69 3.90 -5.37
N ASP A 72 4.73 4.85 -6.31
CA ASP A 72 5.56 6.06 -6.21
C ASP A 72 5.08 7.02 -5.10
N ALA A 73 3.81 6.91 -4.69
CA ALA A 73 3.26 7.77 -3.65
C ALA A 73 3.92 7.54 -2.28
N LYS A 74 4.21 8.63 -1.56
CA LYS A 74 4.69 8.59 -0.17
C LYS A 74 3.81 7.73 0.75
N LYS A 75 2.50 7.71 0.49
CA LYS A 75 1.53 6.87 1.19
C LYS A 75 1.90 5.38 1.14
N PHE A 76 2.48 4.89 0.05
CA PHE A 76 2.96 3.51 -0.03
C PHE A 76 4.16 3.28 0.88
N LEU A 77 5.15 4.18 0.88
CA LEU A 77 6.33 4.10 1.76
C LEU A 77 5.92 4.04 3.24
N GLU A 78 5.01 4.91 3.65
CA GLU A 78 4.49 4.96 5.03
C GLU A 78 3.66 3.70 5.37
N PHE A 79 2.75 3.29 4.47
CA PHE A 79 1.89 2.14 4.68
C PHE A 79 2.66 0.81 4.73
N ALA A 80 3.64 0.65 3.85
CA ALA A 80 4.52 -0.52 3.80
C ALA A 80 5.68 -0.43 4.80
N ARG A 81 5.96 0.75 5.38
CA ARG A 81 7.11 1.04 6.25
C ARG A 81 8.44 0.76 5.57
N VAL A 82 8.60 1.18 4.33
CA VAL A 82 9.79 0.93 3.50
C VAL A 82 10.42 2.23 3.04
N GLU A 83 11.71 2.17 2.71
CA GLU A 83 12.43 3.29 2.11
C GLU A 83 12.75 2.97 0.65
N LEU A 84 12.48 3.90 -0.26
CA LEU A 84 12.85 3.76 -1.66
C LEU A 84 14.35 3.99 -1.83
N ILE A 85 15.08 2.95 -2.23
CA ILE A 85 16.52 3.04 -2.52
C ILE A 85 16.75 3.50 -3.95
N ARG A 86 16.01 2.91 -4.89
CA ARG A 86 16.22 3.13 -6.33
C ARG A 86 14.93 2.94 -7.11
N ARG A 87 14.71 3.81 -8.09
CA ARG A 87 13.60 3.75 -9.03
C ARG A 87 14.12 3.88 -10.45
N GLU A 88 13.73 2.94 -11.32
CA GLU A 88 14.25 2.80 -12.68
C GLU A 88 13.10 2.68 -13.70
N GLY A 89 13.39 2.95 -14.96
CA GLY A 89 12.45 2.79 -16.07
C GLY A 89 11.59 4.03 -16.37
N PRO A 90 10.54 3.90 -17.20
CA PRO A 90 9.67 5.02 -17.57
C PRO A 90 8.75 5.44 -16.44
N LYS A 91 8.40 6.74 -16.30
CA LYS A 91 7.52 7.27 -15.23
C LYS A 91 6.22 6.48 -15.07
N HIS A 92 5.59 6.13 -16.20
CA HIS A 92 4.42 5.25 -16.25
C HIS A 92 4.68 4.17 -17.30
N GLY A 93 4.94 2.94 -16.86
CA GLY A 93 5.16 1.82 -17.77
C GLY A 93 5.47 0.53 -17.05
N ALA A 94 5.31 -0.60 -17.74
CA ALA A 94 5.46 -1.93 -17.17
C ALA A 94 6.89 -2.20 -16.64
N ASN A 95 7.89 -1.58 -17.26
CA ASN A 95 9.30 -1.72 -16.90
C ASN A 95 9.74 -0.78 -15.76
N ALA A 96 8.81 -0.03 -15.16
CA ALA A 96 9.11 0.73 -13.96
C ALA A 96 9.46 -0.26 -12.83
N LYS A 97 10.65 -0.12 -12.26
CA LYS A 97 11.16 -1.02 -11.22
C LYS A 97 11.57 -0.22 -9.99
N TRP A 98 11.18 -0.72 -8.82
CA TRP A 98 11.55 -0.13 -7.55
C TRP A 98 12.39 -1.12 -6.75
N THR A 99 13.36 -0.57 -6.02
CA THR A 99 14.11 -1.30 -5.01
C THR A 99 13.89 -0.62 -3.68
N PHE A 100 13.34 -1.36 -2.72
CA PHE A 100 13.02 -0.88 -1.39
C PHE A 100 13.92 -1.52 -0.35
N LYS A 101 14.21 -0.76 0.70
CA LYS A 101 14.71 -1.29 1.97
C LYS A 101 13.52 -1.74 2.80
N VAL A 102 13.53 -2.99 3.26
CA VAL A 102 12.40 -3.65 3.93
C VAL A 102 12.58 -3.72 5.43
#